data_AF-A0A849A7B4-F1
#
_entry.id   AF-A0A849A7B4-F1
#
_cell.length_a   1.000
_cell.length_b   1.000
_cell.length_c   1.000
_cell.angle_alpha   90.00
_cell.angle_beta   90.00
_cell.angle_gamma   90.00
#
_symmetry.space_group_name_H-M   'P 1'
#
loop_
_entity.id
_entity.type
_entity.pdbx_description
1 polymer ?
#
loop_
_entity_poly.entity_id
_entity_poly.type
_entity_poly.pdbx_seq_one_letter_code
_entity_poly.pdbx_strand_id
1 'polypeptide(L)' 'MNKPGADGDVEFVVAADGTEKYRSGTVRAGEQPRQLDLDVTGVNVLRLDVGKVDADNWWDRADWADAKVSCS' A
#
# COMPACT_ATOMS: atom_id res chain seq x y z
N MET A 1 14.03 -3.61 18.25
CA MET A 1 13.70 -4.99 18.63
C MET A 1 14.11 -5.91 17.49
N ASN A 2 14.38 -7.20 17.75
CA ASN A 2 14.54 -8.29 16.77
C ASN A 2 13.83 -9.50 17.37
N LYS A 3 12.75 -9.97 16.74
CA LYS A 3 12.06 -11.20 17.12
C LYS A 3 12.09 -12.15 15.93
N PRO A 4 12.80 -13.29 16.01
CA PRO A 4 12.79 -14.28 14.94
C PRO A 4 11.36 -14.73 14.60
N GLY A 5 11.01 -14.70 13.32
CA GLY A 5 9.68 -15.06 12.83
C GLY A 5 8.60 -13.99 13.05
N ALA A 6 8.96 -12.78 13.45
CA ALA A 6 8.07 -11.63 13.37
C ALA A 6 8.26 -10.94 12.01
N ASP A 7 7.23 -11.04 11.17
CA ASP A 7 7.17 -10.42 9.86
C ASP A 7 6.07 -9.36 9.88
N GLY A 8 6.27 -8.27 9.13
CA GLY A 8 5.24 -7.24 8.98
C GLY A 8 4.08 -7.71 8.12
N ASP A 9 2.90 -7.16 8.40
CA ASP A 9 1.72 -7.31 7.58
C ASP A 9 1.02 -5.97 7.36
N VAL A 10 0.74 -5.66 6.09
CA VAL A 10 0.16 -4.37 5.73
C VAL A 10 -0.94 -4.54 4.70
N GLU A 11 -1.81 -3.55 4.64
CA GLU A 11 -2.77 -3.40 3.55
C GLU A 11 -2.58 -2.03 2.89
N PHE A 12 -2.34 -2.05 1.58
CA PHE A 12 -2.20 -0.85 0.77
C PHE A 12 -3.58 -0.43 0.26
N VAL A 13 -3.93 0.83 0.46
CA VAL A 13 -5.20 1.41 -0.01
C VAL A 13 -4.92 2.65 -0.83
N VAL A 14 -5.56 2.77 -1.99
CA VAL A 14 -5.51 3.99 -2.81
C VAL A 14 -6.90 4.59 -2.92
N ALA A 15 -7.00 5.88 -2.63
CA ALA A 15 -8.22 6.66 -2.85
C ALA A 15 -7.94 7.82 -3.82
N ALA A 16 -8.89 8.05 -4.73
CA ALA A 16 -8.91 9.17 -5.67
C ALA A 16 -10.10 10.07 -5.33
N ASP A 17 -9.83 11.33 -5.02
CA ASP A 17 -10.82 12.32 -4.60
C ASP A 17 -11.75 11.80 -3.47
N GLY A 18 -11.13 11.12 -2.49
CA GLY A 18 -11.83 10.53 -1.35
C GLY A 18 -12.54 9.20 -1.62
N THR A 19 -12.58 8.73 -2.87
CA THR A 19 -13.18 7.43 -3.23
C THR A 19 -12.11 6.36 -3.30
N GLU A 20 -12.24 5.28 -2.52
CA GLU A 20 -11.37 4.12 -2.63
C GLU A 20 -11.42 3.50 -4.04
N LYS A 21 -10.24 3.28 -4.63
CA LYS A 21 -10.07 2.69 -5.97
C LYS A 21 -9.35 1.35 -5.91
N TYR A 22 -8.53 1.14 -4.89
CA TYR A 22 -7.74 -0.06 -4.73
C TYR A 22 -7.55 -0.41 -3.26
N ARG A 23 -7.55 -1.71 -2.98
CA ARG A 23 -7.19 -2.32 -1.71
C ARG A 23 -6.43 -3.61 -2.00
N SER A 24 -5.23 -3.77 -1.47
CA SER A 24 -4.37 -4.93 -1.77
C SER A 24 -4.81 -6.23 -1.10
N GLY A 25 -5.65 -6.14 -0.05
CA GLY A 25 -5.69 -7.17 0.98
C GLY A 25 -4.39 -7.19 1.78
N THR A 26 -4.25 -8.16 2.69
CA THR A 26 -3.01 -8.36 3.45
C THR A 26 -1.84 -8.70 2.53
N VAL A 27 -0.75 -7.96 2.67
CA VAL A 27 0.56 -8.23 2.10
C VAL A 27 1.51 -8.54 3.26
N ARG A 28 2.15 -9.71 3.21
CA ARG A 28 3.13 -10.15 4.21
C ARG A 28 4.55 -10.02 3.71
N ALA A 29 5.51 -9.89 4.63
CA ALA A 29 6.92 -9.92 4.27
C ALA A 29 7.27 -11.20 3.46
N GLY A 30 8.05 -11.03 2.39
CA GLY A 30 8.45 -12.12 1.50
C GLY A 30 7.46 -12.47 0.39
N GLU A 31 6.24 -11.90 0.40
CA GLU A 31 5.33 -12.03 -0.73
C GLU A 31 5.80 -11.21 -1.96
N GLN A 32 5.33 -11.60 -3.15
CA GLN A 32 5.57 -10.81 -4.36
C GLN A 32 4.87 -9.44 -4.27
N PRO A 33 5.49 -8.36 -4.78
CA PRO A 33 4.86 -7.04 -4.83
C PRO A 33 3.55 -7.05 -5.60
N ARG A 34 2.61 -6.19 -5.20
CA ARG A 34 1.37 -5.97 -5.95
C ARG A 34 1.62 -4.86 -6.97
N GLN A 35 1.46 -5.18 -8.25
CA GLN A 35 1.45 -4.16 -9.30
C GLN A 35 0.11 -3.42 -9.30
N LEU A 36 0.17 -2.10 -9.45
CA LEU A 36 -1.00 -1.24 -9.51
C LEU A 36 -0.85 -0.24 -10.64
N ASP A 37 -1.84 -0.24 -11.53
CA ASP A 37 -2.02 0.76 -12.58
C ASP A 37 -3.47 1.23 -12.50
N LEU A 38 -3.67 2.54 -12.32
CA LEU A 38 -4.97 3.17 -12.13
C LEU A 38 -5.08 4.37 -13.06
N ASP A 39 -6.23 4.48 -13.74
CA ASP A 39 -6.58 5.72 -14.41
C ASP A 39 -6.88 6.80 -13.37
N VAL A 40 -6.09 7.87 -13.42
CA VAL A 40 -6.18 9.03 -12.53
C VAL A 40 -6.53 10.31 -13.30
N THR A 41 -7.05 10.18 -14.53
CA THR A 41 -7.47 11.31 -15.36
C THR A 41 -8.52 12.15 -14.62
N GLY A 42 -8.23 13.44 -14.46
CA GLY A 42 -9.12 14.38 -13.79
C GLY A 42 -9.19 14.26 -12.26
N VAL A 43 -8.39 13.37 -11.65
CA VAL A 43 -8.29 13.25 -10.19
C VAL A 43 -7.47 14.41 -9.63
N ASN A 44 -7.95 15.04 -8.56
CA ASN A 44 -7.26 16.16 -7.92
C ASN A 44 -6.38 15.70 -6.76
N VAL A 45 -6.83 14.70 -6.00
CA VAL A 45 -6.11 14.17 -4.84
C VAL A 45 -6.01 12.66 -4.94
N LEU A 46 -4.78 12.15 -4.99
CA LEU A 46 -4.46 10.75 -4.75
C LEU A 46 -3.95 10.59 -3.33
N ARG A 47 -4.59 9.70 -2.55
CA ARG A 47 -4.15 9.31 -1.22
C ARG A 47 -3.67 7.86 -1.27
N LEU A 48 -2.44 7.66 -0.81
CA LEU A 48 -1.77 6.36 -0.69
C LEU A 48 -1.64 6.04 0.79
N ASP A 49 -2.47 5.14 1.30
CA ASP A 49 -2.48 4.74 2.71
C ASP A 49 -1.84 3.35 2.87
N VAL A 50 -1.12 3.17 3.98
CA VAL A 50 -0.68 1.87 4.47
C VAL A 50 -1.39 1.62 5.79
N GLY A 51 -2.31 0.65 5.78
CA GLY A 51 -2.99 0.16 6.97
C GLY A 51 -2.22 -0.99 7.60
N LYS A 52 -2.27 -1.06 8.94
CA LYS A 52 -1.89 -2.28 9.67
C LYS A 52 -2.99 -3.31 9.57
N VAL A 53 -2.63 -4.61 9.50
CA VAL A 53 -3.61 -5.69 9.54
C VAL A 53 -3.76 -6.24 10.96
N ASP A 54 -2.71 -6.17 11.78
CA ASP A 54 -2.74 -6.54 13.19
C ASP A 54 -2.86 -5.35 14.17
N ALA A 55 -2.62 -5.61 15.46
CA ALA A 55 -2.79 -4.64 16.53
C ALA A 55 -1.62 -3.65 16.66
N ASP A 56 -0.41 -4.00 16.21
CA ASP A 56 0.79 -3.18 16.30
C ASP A 56 1.30 -2.73 14.92
N ASN A 57 2.52 -2.23 14.85
CA ASN A 57 3.13 -1.77 13.59
C ASN A 57 4.65 -1.93 13.60
N TRP A 58 5.18 -2.79 14.48
CA TRP A 58 6.60 -2.80 14.79
C TRP A 58 7.47 -3.28 13.61
N TRP A 59 6.87 -4.07 12.72
CA TRP A 59 7.54 -4.71 11.58
C TRP A 59 7.00 -4.28 10.22
N ASP A 60 6.03 -3.36 10.21
CA ASP A 60 5.28 -2.94 9.03
C ASP A 60 6.04 -1.92 8.19
N ARG A 61 7.20 -2.33 7.70
CA ARG A 61 7.94 -1.57 6.70
C ARG A 61 7.32 -1.85 5.34
N ALA A 62 6.82 -0.80 4.71
CA ALA A 62 6.08 -0.87 3.46
C ALA A 62 6.61 0.18 2.47
N ASP A 63 6.76 -0.24 1.21
CA ASP A 63 7.23 0.62 0.13
C ASP A 63 6.17 0.71 -0.97
N TRP A 64 5.94 1.93 -1.46
CA TRP A 64 5.31 2.18 -2.77
C TRP A 64 6.42 2.21 -3.83
N ALA A 65 6.86 1.02 -4.25
CA ALA A 65 7.98 0.89 -5.18
C ALA A 65 7.65 1.46 -6.58
N ASP A 66 8.55 2.30 -7.12
CA ASP A 66 8.39 2.97 -8.43
C ASP A 66 7.07 3.75 -8.59
N ALA A 67 6.51 4.27 -7.49
CA ALA A 67 5.28 5.04 -7.54
C ALA A 67 5.49 6.33 -8.35
N LYS A 68 4.70 6.47 -9.43
CA LYS A 68 4.75 7.61 -10.34
C LYS A 68 3.38 7.90 -10.91
N VAL A 69 3.17 9.19 -11.21
CA VAL A 69 2.07 9.65 -12.06
C VAL A 69 2.70 10.08 -13.38
N SER A 70 2.10 9.66 -14.49
CA SER A 70 2.55 10.03 -15.84
C SER A 70 1.38 10.55 -16.66
N CYS A 71 1.68 11.43 -17.61
CA CYS A 71 0.74 11.86 -18.64
C CYS A 71 1.07 11.15 -19.95
N SER A 72 0.04 10.83 -20.75
CA SER A 72 0.17 10.24 -22.09
C SER A 72 -0.46 11.13 -23.15
#